data_AF-A0A923UNL1-F1
#
_entry.id   AF-A0A923UNL1-F1
#
_cell.length_a   1.000
_cell.length_b   1.000
_cell.length_c   1.000
_cell.angle_alpha   90.00
_cell.angle_beta   90.00
_cell.angle_gamma   90.00
#
_symmetry.space_group_name_H-M   'P 1'
#
loop_
_entity.id
_entity.type
_entity.pdbx_description
1 polymer ?
#
loop_
_entity_poly.entity_id
_entity_poly.type
_entity_poly.pdbx_seq_one_letter_code
_entity_poly.pdbx_strand_id
1 'polypeptide(L)'
;MLIITLLLKNILKISFACMTLWACNLIEKTNKLFDPDMSWQNFSCDTTQTVNELSVQNIAQTFYLSDTLIKQKIIHHNVFIAIADIQGNLKTAGVTAQGDEHPQAIDSSSLVLTWQEQEYLWALVSQPRYLFNRWEKLLADERTNFLLKRDSIHQVMRNMNGSVKIISDLRSMANQQKYLGSNKTASPISMHNFGFAADFAVIRKNRMSNNFSYYQPLDNLTAQYGMTWGGNFVGFLDPGHIQLFRNGAEMLRKYPDLIFEFEPYRPQYNSWMNKMINWGKEEKANDTKELLLELNKYKKEKPCPCLTATAKIPSALILKAQNQSEILGYQSNTDVLLIGDLASKTVSLVTVNGVITYPLGRWK
;
A
#
# COMPACT_ATOMS: atom_id res chain seq x y z
N MET A 1 -64.51 19.89 14.25
CA MET A 1 -63.51 19.84 13.15
C MET A 1 -62.22 20.62 13.43
N LEU A 2 -62.20 21.63 14.32
CA LEU A 2 -61.01 22.46 14.59
C LEU A 2 -59.92 21.80 15.47
N ILE A 3 -60.29 20.82 16.31
CA ILE A 3 -59.37 20.20 17.28
C ILE A 3 -58.48 19.12 16.62
N ILE A 4 -59.00 18.42 15.61
CA ILE A 4 -58.27 17.36 14.89
C ILE A 4 -57.15 17.96 14.01
N THR A 5 -57.38 19.15 13.43
CA THR A 5 -56.37 19.86 12.63
C THR A 5 -55.24 20.46 13.46
N LEU A 6 -55.47 20.79 14.74
CA LEU A 6 -54.41 21.27 15.64
C LEU A 6 -53.50 20.12 16.11
N LEU A 7 -54.09 18.95 16.40
CA LEU A 7 -53.34 17.75 16.80
C LEU A 7 -52.46 17.20 15.68
N LEU A 8 -52.96 17.16 14.43
CA LEU A 8 -52.13 16.72 13.29
C LEU A 8 -50.94 17.65 13.00
N LYS A 9 -51.11 18.98 13.16
CA LYS A 9 -50.01 19.95 12.97
C LYS A 9 -48.91 19.82 14.02
N ASN A 10 -49.25 19.45 15.26
CA ASN A 10 -48.25 19.24 16.31
C ASN A 10 -47.56 17.88 16.19
N ILE A 11 -48.25 16.82 15.76
CA ILE A 11 -47.62 15.50 15.54
C ILE A 11 -46.63 15.55 14.37
N LEU A 12 -46.94 16.27 13.27
CA LEU A 12 -45.99 16.44 12.17
C LEU A 12 -44.75 17.24 12.58
N LYS A 13 -44.89 18.27 13.42
CA LYS A 13 -43.75 19.06 13.92
C LYS A 13 -42.85 18.26 14.86
N ILE A 14 -43.41 17.42 15.72
CA ILE A 14 -42.64 16.56 16.62
C ILE A 14 -41.91 15.46 15.83
N SER A 15 -42.54 14.90 14.79
CA SER A 15 -41.89 13.90 13.91
C SER A 15 -40.74 14.48 13.09
N PHE A 16 -40.85 15.73 12.61
CA PHE A 16 -39.78 16.39 11.85
C PHE A 16 -38.60 16.78 12.75
N ALA A 17 -38.87 17.23 13.99
CA ALA A 17 -37.82 17.55 14.96
C ALA A 17 -37.06 16.30 15.47
N CYS A 18 -37.73 15.16 15.64
CA CYS A 18 -37.07 13.91 15.98
C CYS A 18 -36.21 13.35 14.84
N MET A 19 -36.63 13.50 13.57
CA MET A 19 -35.83 13.06 12.42
C MET A 19 -34.61 13.96 12.17
N THR A 20 -34.68 15.26 12.43
CA THR A 20 -33.51 16.15 12.33
C THR A 20 -32.50 15.91 13.45
N LEU A 21 -32.95 15.59 14.67
CA LEU A 21 -32.06 15.22 15.78
C LEU A 21 -31.36 13.87 15.57
N TRP A 22 -32.03 12.90 14.92
CA TRP A 22 -31.39 11.65 14.50
C TRP A 22 -30.39 11.84 13.34
N ALA A 23 -30.70 12.70 12.37
CA ALA A 23 -29.78 13.05 11.30
C ALA A 23 -28.53 13.78 11.82
N CYS A 24 -28.66 14.70 12.79
CA CYS A 24 -27.51 15.38 13.40
C CYS A 24 -26.65 14.43 14.24
N ASN A 25 -27.24 13.48 14.99
CA ASN A 25 -26.48 12.48 15.75
C ASN A 25 -25.75 11.46 14.85
N LEU A 26 -26.29 11.15 13.67
CA LEU A 26 -25.61 10.32 12.66
C LEU A 26 -24.46 11.07 12.00
N ILE A 27 -24.62 12.36 11.71
CA ILE A 27 -23.56 13.22 11.17
C ILE A 27 -22.43 13.47 12.20
N GLU A 28 -22.76 13.65 13.48
CA GLU A 28 -21.76 13.73 14.56
C GLU A 28 -21.01 12.41 14.79
N LYS A 29 -21.68 11.26 14.64
CA LYS A 29 -21.00 9.96 14.72
C LYS A 29 -20.09 9.69 13.52
N THR A 30 -20.41 10.19 12.32
CA THR A 30 -19.49 10.11 11.18
C THR A 30 -18.31 11.08 11.30
N ASN A 31 -18.49 12.24 11.94
CA ASN A 31 -17.39 13.18 12.19
C ASN A 31 -16.46 12.75 13.33
N LYS A 32 -16.93 11.93 14.28
CA LYS A 32 -16.06 11.30 15.30
C LYS A 32 -15.23 10.11 14.79
N LEU A 33 -15.42 9.68 13.54
CA LEU A 33 -14.59 8.67 12.88
C LEU A 33 -13.33 9.27 12.23
N PHE A 34 -13.25 10.60 12.15
CA PHE A 34 -12.06 11.31 11.71
C PHE A 34 -11.47 12.03 12.91
N ASP A 35 -10.31 11.53 13.36
CA ASP A 35 -9.43 12.25 14.27
C ASP A 35 -9.22 13.67 13.67
N PRO A 36 -9.71 14.75 14.30
CA PRO A 36 -9.66 16.11 13.73
C PRO A 36 -8.23 16.59 13.47
N ASP A 37 -7.23 15.89 14.02
CA ASP A 37 -5.81 16.14 13.81
C ASP A 37 -5.23 15.46 12.55
N MET A 38 -6.01 14.64 11.82
CA MET A 38 -5.46 13.83 10.74
C MET A 38 -5.69 14.44 9.36
N SER A 39 -4.71 15.24 8.96
CA SER A 39 -4.59 15.79 7.62
C SER A 39 -4.06 14.72 6.63
N TRP A 40 -4.47 14.81 5.35
CA TRP A 40 -3.93 13.95 4.28
C TRP A 40 -2.49 14.34 3.92
N GLN A 41 -2.10 15.57 4.23
CA GLN A 41 -0.74 16.05 4.00
C GLN A 41 0.25 15.18 4.76
N ASN A 42 1.42 15.00 4.17
CA ASN A 42 2.43 14.13 4.76
C ASN A 42 2.93 14.70 6.09
N PHE A 43 3.09 13.81 7.06
CA PHE A 43 3.77 14.10 8.32
C PHE A 43 5.21 14.52 8.08
N SER A 44 5.71 15.35 8.99
CA SER A 44 7.13 15.75 8.98
C SER A 44 7.92 14.76 9.84
N CYS A 45 9.16 14.47 9.43
CA CYS A 45 10.04 13.64 10.23
C CYS A 45 10.77 14.52 11.25
N ASP A 46 10.50 14.34 12.54
CA ASP A 46 11.18 15.07 13.61
C ASP A 46 12.37 14.26 14.15
N THR A 47 13.57 14.67 13.76
CA THR A 47 14.84 14.06 14.20
C THR A 47 15.23 14.44 15.63
N THR A 48 14.53 15.38 16.27
CA THR A 48 14.74 15.71 17.68
C THR A 48 14.15 14.67 18.62
N GLN A 49 13.14 13.91 18.15
CA GLN A 49 12.55 12.83 18.94
C GLN A 49 13.44 11.59 18.97
N THR A 50 13.43 10.91 20.12
CA THR A 50 14.13 9.64 20.32
C THR A 50 13.33 8.47 19.72
N VAL A 51 14.00 7.70 18.87
CA VAL A 51 13.54 6.38 18.44
C VAL A 51 14.09 5.36 19.42
N ASN A 52 13.21 4.59 20.07
CA ASN A 52 13.60 3.59 21.07
C ASN A 52 13.50 2.15 20.55
N GLU A 53 12.92 1.97 19.37
CA GLU A 53 12.73 0.67 18.74
C GLU A 53 12.78 0.81 17.22
N LEU A 54 13.26 -0.24 16.55
CA LEU A 54 13.26 -0.36 15.10
C LEU A 54 12.78 -1.76 14.73
N SER A 55 11.81 -1.81 13.80
CA SER A 55 11.44 -3.06 13.14
C SER A 55 12.25 -3.26 11.86
N VAL A 56 12.31 -4.51 11.39
CA VAL A 56 12.89 -4.86 10.08
C VAL A 56 12.21 -4.07 8.96
N GLN A 57 10.89 -3.93 9.02
CA GLN A 57 10.13 -3.15 8.04
C GLN A 57 10.57 -1.68 8.01
N ASN A 58 10.77 -1.03 9.17
CA ASN A 58 11.20 0.38 9.19
C ASN A 58 12.55 0.58 8.49
N ILE A 59 13.47 -0.36 8.70
CA ILE A 59 14.81 -0.32 8.11
C ILE A 59 14.74 -0.62 6.61
N ALA A 60 14.09 -1.71 6.22
CA ALA A 60 13.94 -2.10 4.81
C ALA A 60 13.19 -1.06 3.97
N GLN A 61 12.08 -0.52 4.49
CA GLN A 61 11.27 0.50 3.80
C GLN A 61 12.08 1.73 3.40
N THR A 62 13.09 2.10 4.20
CA THR A 62 13.95 3.26 3.94
C THR A 62 14.67 3.15 2.60
N PHE A 63 15.03 1.94 2.19
CA PHE A 63 15.82 1.68 0.99
C PHE A 63 15.00 1.03 -0.13
N TYR A 64 13.76 0.60 0.13
CA TYR A 64 12.89 -0.05 -0.85
C TYR A 64 12.53 0.88 -2.01
N LEU A 65 12.74 0.40 -3.24
CA LEU A 65 12.62 1.15 -4.50
C LEU A 65 13.42 2.46 -4.55
N SER A 66 14.33 2.69 -3.60
CA SER A 66 15.35 3.73 -3.75
C SER A 66 16.25 3.32 -4.92
N ASP A 67 16.70 4.30 -5.70
CA ASP A 67 17.48 4.11 -6.94
C ASP A 67 18.88 3.48 -6.74
N THR A 68 19.13 2.87 -5.59
CA THR A 68 20.43 2.40 -5.16
C THR A 68 20.69 0.96 -5.60
N LEU A 69 19.88 -0.03 -5.23
CA LEU A 69 20.26 -1.43 -5.44
C LEU A 69 19.93 -1.96 -6.84
N ILE A 70 18.65 -1.86 -7.26
CA ILE A 70 18.16 -2.45 -8.51
C ILE A 70 18.81 -1.81 -9.74
N LYS A 71 19.08 -0.50 -9.71
CA LYS A 71 19.76 0.21 -10.81
C LYS A 71 21.26 -0.06 -10.88
N GLN A 72 21.90 -0.34 -9.73
CA GLN A 72 23.34 -0.60 -9.67
C GLN A 72 23.72 -1.99 -10.19
N LYS A 73 22.74 -2.86 -10.50
CA LYS A 73 22.97 -4.22 -11.03
C LYS A 73 23.98 -5.03 -10.19
N ILE A 74 23.99 -4.80 -8.88
CA ILE A 74 24.82 -5.57 -7.96
C ILE A 74 24.31 -7.01 -7.99
N ILE A 75 25.22 -7.97 -8.19
CA ILE A 75 24.89 -9.39 -8.06
C ILE A 75 24.81 -9.68 -6.57
N HIS A 76 23.59 -9.76 -6.06
CA HIS A 76 23.30 -10.02 -4.65
C HIS A 76 22.96 -11.49 -4.44
N HIS A 77 23.54 -12.11 -3.41
CA HIS A 77 23.17 -13.47 -3.01
C HIS A 77 22.28 -13.44 -1.78
N ASN A 78 22.61 -12.59 -0.81
CA ASN A 78 21.90 -12.50 0.46
C ASN A 78 21.63 -11.05 0.88
N VAL A 79 20.61 -10.86 1.71
CA VAL A 79 20.33 -9.58 2.39
C VAL A 79 20.37 -9.83 3.89
N PHE A 80 21.28 -9.14 4.57
CA PHE A 80 21.44 -9.19 6.02
C PHE A 80 20.90 -7.92 6.66
N ILE A 81 20.53 -8.06 7.93
CA ILE A 81 20.12 -6.96 8.78
C ILE A 81 20.78 -7.09 10.15
N ALA A 82 21.23 -5.96 10.68
CA ALA A 82 21.74 -5.81 12.02
C ALA A 82 21.01 -4.67 12.74
N ILE A 83 20.47 -4.92 13.92
CA ILE A 83 19.80 -3.92 14.75
C ILE A 83 20.60 -3.75 16.04
N ALA A 84 21.16 -2.56 16.22
CA ALA A 84 21.90 -2.16 17.42
C ALA A 84 20.97 -1.45 18.40
N ASP A 85 20.94 -1.93 19.65
CA ASP A 85 20.28 -1.22 20.74
C ASP A 85 21.08 0.02 21.20
N ILE A 86 20.53 0.76 22.17
CA ILE A 86 21.18 1.97 22.71
C ILE A 86 22.51 1.67 23.45
N GLN A 87 22.76 0.41 23.84
CA GLN A 87 24.02 -0.06 24.42
C GLN A 87 24.98 -0.59 23.35
N GLY A 88 24.56 -0.66 22.08
CA GLY A 88 25.33 -1.20 20.97
C GLY A 88 25.33 -2.73 20.90
N ASN A 89 24.43 -3.43 21.60
CA ASN A 89 24.24 -4.86 21.40
C ASN A 89 23.53 -5.10 20.07
N LEU A 90 24.01 -6.09 19.31
CA LEU A 90 23.54 -6.37 17.96
C LEU A 90 22.70 -7.63 17.91
N LYS A 91 21.55 -7.52 17.26
CA LYS A 91 20.77 -8.65 16.77
C LYS A 91 20.90 -8.71 15.26
N THR A 92 21.25 -9.86 14.71
CA THR A 92 21.49 -10.04 13.28
C THR A 92 20.62 -11.14 12.71
N ALA A 93 20.20 -10.98 11.47
CA ALA A 93 19.57 -12.02 10.67
C ALA A 93 19.91 -11.80 9.20
N GLY A 94 19.53 -12.76 8.35
CA GLY A 94 19.61 -12.58 6.92
C GLY A 94 18.56 -13.38 6.18
N VAL A 95 18.46 -13.10 4.89
CA VAL A 95 17.67 -13.87 3.94
C VAL A 95 18.50 -14.21 2.73
N THR A 96 18.20 -15.37 2.15
CA THR A 96 18.75 -15.84 0.90
C THR A 96 17.63 -16.19 -0.07
N ALA A 97 17.93 -16.22 -1.38
CA ALA A 97 16.97 -16.66 -2.37
C ALA A 97 16.60 -18.14 -2.16
N GLN A 98 15.32 -18.47 -2.19
CA GLN A 98 14.86 -19.86 -2.35
C GLN A 98 14.18 -20.01 -3.72
N GLY A 99 14.98 -20.23 -4.76
CA GLY A 99 14.48 -20.21 -6.14
C GLY A 99 14.00 -18.82 -6.56
N ASP A 100 13.02 -18.78 -7.48
CA ASP A 100 12.62 -17.53 -8.15
C ASP A 100 11.54 -16.72 -7.41
N GLU A 101 10.92 -17.24 -6.35
CA GLU A 101 9.66 -16.64 -5.83
C GLU A 101 9.70 -16.14 -4.40
N HIS A 102 10.38 -16.81 -3.46
CA HIS A 102 10.36 -16.42 -2.05
C HIS A 102 11.74 -16.51 -1.37
N PRO A 103 12.07 -15.59 -0.46
CA PRO A 103 13.25 -15.70 0.38
C PRO A 103 13.06 -16.73 1.49
N GLN A 104 14.18 -17.27 1.97
CA GLN A 104 14.24 -18.02 3.22
C GLN A 104 15.15 -17.32 4.22
N ALA A 105 14.74 -17.30 5.48
CA ALA A 105 15.60 -16.86 6.58
C ALA A 105 16.88 -17.71 6.66
N ILE A 106 18.01 -17.04 6.86
CA ILE A 106 19.27 -17.66 7.24
C ILE A 106 19.22 -17.84 8.76
N ASP A 107 19.36 -19.08 9.23
CA ASP A 107 19.21 -19.44 10.65
C ASP A 107 20.06 -18.54 11.55
N SER A 108 19.40 -17.75 12.39
CA SER A 108 20.03 -16.89 13.39
C SER A 108 19.40 -17.11 14.75
N SER A 109 20.23 -17.27 15.78
CA SER A 109 19.79 -17.36 17.17
C SER A 109 19.43 -15.99 17.78
N SER A 110 19.81 -14.88 17.15
CA SER A 110 19.73 -13.55 17.76
C SER A 110 18.54 -12.70 17.29
N LEU A 111 18.06 -12.93 16.06
CA LEU A 111 16.87 -12.29 15.50
C LEU A 111 16.13 -13.30 14.62
N VAL A 112 14.91 -13.64 15.03
CA VAL A 112 14.03 -14.54 14.27
C VAL A 112 13.14 -13.71 13.36
N LEU A 113 13.25 -13.94 12.04
CA LEU A 113 12.47 -13.22 11.04
C LEU A 113 11.13 -13.93 10.78
N THR A 114 10.04 -13.18 10.88
CA THR A 114 8.75 -13.60 10.32
C THR A 114 8.82 -13.71 8.80
N TRP A 115 7.86 -14.39 8.16
CA TRP A 115 7.85 -14.51 6.71
C TRP A 115 7.69 -13.13 6.02
N GLN A 116 6.93 -12.20 6.61
CA GLN A 116 6.79 -10.84 6.08
C GLN A 116 8.11 -10.08 6.13
N GLU A 117 8.86 -10.21 7.23
CA GLU A 117 10.16 -9.56 7.36
C GLU A 117 11.18 -10.13 6.37
N GLN A 118 11.08 -11.42 6.06
CA GLN A 118 11.87 -12.01 4.99
C GLN A 118 11.54 -11.35 3.64
N GLU A 119 10.25 -11.15 3.34
CA GLU A 119 9.82 -10.45 2.12
C GLU A 119 10.25 -8.98 2.07
N TYR A 120 10.16 -8.25 3.19
CA TYR A 120 10.63 -6.85 3.27
C TYR A 120 12.11 -6.72 2.93
N LEU A 121 12.95 -7.62 3.47
CA LEU A 121 14.39 -7.65 3.17
C LEU A 121 14.64 -8.03 1.71
N TRP A 122 13.97 -9.08 1.22
CA TRP A 122 14.15 -9.56 -0.14
C TRP A 122 13.66 -8.57 -1.21
N ALA A 123 12.74 -7.68 -0.86
CA ALA A 123 12.27 -6.63 -1.76
C ALA A 123 13.33 -5.57 -2.12
N LEU A 124 14.43 -5.51 -1.37
CA LEU A 124 15.56 -4.64 -1.71
C LEU A 124 16.33 -5.09 -2.95
N VAL A 125 16.25 -6.39 -3.26
CA VAL A 125 17.08 -7.05 -4.27
C VAL A 125 16.25 -7.74 -5.35
N SER A 126 14.95 -7.96 -5.10
CA SER A 126 14.03 -8.53 -6.08
C SER A 126 12.82 -7.64 -6.30
N GLN A 127 12.37 -7.55 -7.55
CA GLN A 127 11.07 -6.98 -7.88
C GLN A 127 10.19 -8.08 -8.49
N PRO A 128 9.04 -8.43 -7.87
CA PRO A 128 8.22 -9.50 -8.36
C PRO A 128 7.52 -9.02 -9.63
N ARG A 129 7.24 -9.94 -10.55
CA ARG A 129 6.45 -9.61 -11.74
C ARG A 129 5.09 -9.07 -11.34
N TYR A 130 4.46 -9.68 -10.34
CA TYR A 130 3.16 -9.33 -9.77
C TYR A 130 3.30 -9.14 -8.27
N LEU A 131 2.71 -8.08 -7.69
CA LEU A 131 2.75 -7.89 -6.23
C LEU A 131 2.02 -9.02 -5.50
N PHE A 132 0.99 -9.61 -6.13
CA PHE A 132 0.33 -10.80 -5.61
C PHE A 132 1.31 -11.91 -5.24
N ASN A 133 2.30 -12.22 -6.09
CA ASN A 133 3.22 -13.33 -5.84
C ASN A 133 4.01 -13.11 -4.53
N ARG A 134 4.53 -11.90 -4.29
CA ARG A 134 5.22 -11.58 -3.04
C ARG A 134 4.33 -11.80 -1.82
N TRP A 135 3.07 -11.38 -1.93
CA TRP A 135 2.12 -11.37 -0.83
C TRP A 135 1.16 -12.56 -0.88
N GLU A 136 1.47 -13.63 -1.62
CA GLU A 136 0.52 -14.72 -1.88
C GLU A 136 0.06 -15.37 -0.59
N LYS A 137 0.98 -15.63 0.35
CA LYS A 137 0.68 -16.17 1.68
C LYS A 137 -0.36 -15.35 2.45
N LEU A 138 -0.43 -14.04 2.22
CA LEU A 138 -1.40 -13.12 2.83
C LEU A 138 -2.71 -13.01 2.03
N LEU A 139 -2.65 -13.18 0.71
CA LEU A 139 -3.72 -12.78 -0.20
C LEU A 139 -4.44 -13.95 -0.89
N ALA A 140 -3.94 -15.17 -0.80
CA ALA A 140 -4.43 -16.32 -1.57
C ALA A 140 -5.93 -16.62 -1.36
N ASP A 141 -6.39 -16.67 -0.12
CA ASP A 141 -7.81 -16.95 0.20
C ASP A 141 -8.73 -15.86 -0.32
N GLU A 142 -8.33 -14.61 -0.14
CA GLU A 142 -9.10 -13.46 -0.60
C GLU A 142 -9.15 -13.41 -2.13
N ARG A 143 -8.05 -13.77 -2.80
CA ARG A 143 -8.00 -13.84 -4.26
C ARG A 143 -8.91 -14.97 -4.74
N THR A 144 -8.88 -16.12 -4.11
CA THR A 144 -9.78 -17.25 -4.43
C THR A 144 -11.24 -16.80 -4.34
N ASN A 145 -11.61 -16.12 -3.24
CA ASN A 145 -12.95 -15.55 -3.07
C ASN A 145 -13.30 -14.51 -4.13
N PHE A 146 -12.37 -13.62 -4.48
CA PHE A 146 -12.55 -12.64 -5.55
C PHE A 146 -12.79 -13.31 -6.91
N LEU A 147 -12.00 -14.34 -7.25
CA LEU A 147 -12.14 -15.06 -8.52
C LEU A 147 -13.51 -15.75 -8.64
N LEU A 148 -14.01 -16.36 -7.56
CA LEU A 148 -15.35 -16.96 -7.52
C LEU A 148 -16.45 -15.92 -7.77
N LYS A 149 -16.35 -14.75 -7.12
CA LYS A 149 -17.29 -13.64 -7.31
C LYS A 149 -17.22 -13.09 -8.75
N ARG A 150 -16.00 -12.84 -9.25
CA ARG A 150 -15.73 -12.39 -10.62
C ARG A 150 -16.35 -13.32 -11.66
N ASP A 151 -16.13 -14.63 -11.51
CA ASP A 151 -16.62 -15.62 -12.47
C ASP A 151 -18.15 -15.74 -12.45
N SER A 152 -18.76 -15.57 -11.26
CA SER A 152 -20.22 -15.47 -11.11
C SER A 152 -20.78 -14.25 -11.85
N ILE A 153 -20.17 -13.07 -11.68
CA ILE A 153 -20.57 -11.86 -12.43
C ILE A 153 -20.34 -12.06 -13.93
N HIS A 154 -19.20 -12.62 -14.34
CA HIS A 154 -18.87 -12.86 -15.74
C HIS A 154 -19.92 -13.76 -16.41
N GLN A 155 -20.38 -14.81 -15.72
CA GLN A 155 -21.44 -15.68 -16.23
C GLN A 155 -22.75 -14.91 -16.45
N VAL A 156 -23.17 -14.09 -15.49
CA VAL A 156 -24.38 -13.27 -15.63
C VAL A 156 -24.24 -12.27 -16.79
N MET A 157 -23.09 -11.61 -16.89
CA MET A 157 -22.81 -10.67 -17.99
C MET A 157 -22.81 -11.35 -19.36
N ARG A 158 -22.28 -12.57 -19.47
CA ARG A 158 -22.37 -13.39 -20.70
C ARG A 158 -23.81 -13.74 -21.03
N ASN A 159 -24.63 -14.11 -20.06
CA ASN A 159 -26.04 -14.41 -20.30
C ASN A 159 -26.81 -13.17 -20.82
N MET A 160 -26.49 -11.97 -20.31
CA MET A 160 -27.14 -10.73 -20.73
C MET A 160 -26.63 -10.21 -22.09
N ASN A 161 -25.33 -10.29 -22.33
CA ASN A 161 -24.70 -9.63 -23.48
C ASN A 161 -24.20 -10.60 -24.55
N GLY A 162 -24.27 -11.92 -24.33
CA GLY A 162 -23.68 -12.92 -25.21
C GLY A 162 -22.16 -12.95 -25.10
N SER A 163 -21.47 -12.22 -25.98
CA SER A 163 -20.00 -12.26 -26.05
C SER A 163 -19.36 -11.29 -25.06
N VAL A 164 -18.96 -11.80 -23.89
CA VAL A 164 -18.20 -11.05 -22.87
C VAL A 164 -16.92 -11.80 -22.55
N LYS A 165 -15.78 -11.10 -22.57
CA LYS A 165 -14.45 -11.65 -22.25
C LYS A 165 -13.88 -10.97 -21.01
N ILE A 166 -13.12 -11.72 -20.22
CA ILE A 166 -12.20 -11.16 -19.23
C ILE A 166 -10.90 -10.84 -19.99
N ILE A 167 -10.53 -9.56 -20.09
CA ILE A 167 -9.38 -9.11 -20.89
C ILE A 167 -8.15 -8.78 -20.05
N SER A 168 -8.32 -8.67 -18.74
CA SER A 168 -7.27 -8.34 -17.79
C SER A 168 -7.72 -8.80 -16.40
N ASP A 169 -6.81 -9.44 -15.67
CA ASP A 169 -6.99 -9.89 -14.28
C ASP A 169 -5.73 -9.48 -13.51
N LEU A 170 -4.70 -10.33 -13.48
CA LEU A 170 -3.43 -9.99 -12.86
C LEU A 170 -2.56 -9.12 -13.79
N ARG A 171 -2.12 -7.95 -13.30
CA ARG A 171 -1.28 -7.01 -14.05
C ARG A 171 0.10 -6.89 -13.44
N SER A 172 1.13 -6.99 -14.27
CA SER A 172 2.50 -6.86 -13.79
C SER A 172 2.85 -5.43 -13.41
N MET A 173 3.83 -5.26 -12.52
CA MET A 173 4.33 -3.92 -12.16
C MET A 173 4.92 -3.18 -13.38
N ALA A 174 5.59 -3.91 -14.28
CA ALA A 174 6.09 -3.34 -15.53
C ALA A 174 4.96 -2.78 -16.42
N ASN A 175 3.85 -3.50 -16.56
CA ASN A 175 2.69 -3.02 -17.32
C ASN A 175 1.98 -1.86 -16.61
N GLN A 176 1.88 -1.89 -15.28
CA GLN A 176 1.32 -0.78 -14.51
C GLN A 176 2.14 0.50 -14.69
N GLN A 177 3.48 0.40 -14.59
CA GLN A 177 4.36 1.54 -14.81
C GLN A 177 4.30 2.06 -16.25
N LYS A 178 4.16 1.18 -17.24
CA LYS A 178 3.91 1.56 -18.64
C LYS A 178 2.59 2.33 -18.78
N TYR A 179 1.53 1.88 -18.12
CA TYR A 179 0.23 2.58 -18.15
C TYR A 179 0.32 3.95 -17.48
N LEU A 180 1.00 4.05 -16.35
CA LEU A 180 1.26 5.31 -15.66
C LEU A 180 2.03 6.29 -16.56
N GLY A 181 3.14 5.84 -17.17
CA GLY A 181 3.95 6.65 -18.08
C GLY A 181 3.21 7.07 -19.36
N SER A 182 2.17 6.33 -19.76
CA SER A 182 1.31 6.66 -20.90
C SER A 182 0.03 7.45 -20.52
N ASN A 183 -0.08 7.92 -19.28
CA ASN A 183 -1.26 8.62 -18.74
C ASN A 183 -2.58 7.84 -18.85
N LYS A 184 -2.51 6.51 -18.90
CA LYS A 184 -3.70 5.62 -18.92
C LYS A 184 -4.23 5.31 -17.52
N THR A 185 -3.46 5.66 -16.49
CA THR A 185 -3.83 5.55 -15.08
C THR A 185 -3.12 6.66 -14.32
N ALA A 186 -3.73 7.16 -13.26
CA ALA A 186 -3.10 8.07 -12.31
C ALA A 186 -2.44 7.34 -11.14
N SER A 187 -2.66 6.02 -11.01
CA SER A 187 -2.18 5.25 -9.86
C SER A 187 -0.92 4.47 -10.21
N PRO A 188 0.18 4.60 -9.44
CA PRO A 188 1.37 3.77 -9.60
C PRO A 188 1.15 2.31 -9.19
N ILE A 189 0.17 2.05 -8.33
CA ILE A 189 -0.23 0.70 -7.91
C ILE A 189 -1.72 0.51 -8.13
N SER A 190 -2.10 -0.66 -8.62
CA SER A 190 -3.47 -1.03 -8.95
C SER A 190 -3.91 -2.30 -8.22
N MET A 191 -5.21 -2.45 -7.99
CA MET A 191 -5.82 -3.69 -7.53
C MET A 191 -5.49 -4.88 -8.43
N HIS A 192 -5.24 -4.67 -9.73
CA HIS A 192 -4.76 -5.71 -10.63
C HIS A 192 -3.37 -6.25 -10.25
N ASN A 193 -2.52 -5.45 -9.60
CA ASN A 193 -1.18 -5.92 -9.19
C ASN A 193 -1.25 -6.94 -8.05
N PHE A 194 -2.29 -6.85 -7.22
CA PHE A 194 -2.58 -7.76 -6.11
C PHE A 194 -3.59 -8.86 -6.48
N GLY A 195 -4.13 -8.84 -7.70
CA GLY A 195 -5.08 -9.85 -8.15
C GLY A 195 -6.50 -9.66 -7.60
N PHE A 196 -6.88 -8.42 -7.31
CA PHE A 196 -8.19 -8.05 -6.77
C PHE A 196 -9.02 -7.19 -7.74
N ALA A 197 -8.69 -7.21 -9.02
CA ALA A 197 -9.45 -6.55 -10.06
C ALA A 197 -9.46 -7.32 -11.37
N ALA A 198 -10.50 -7.10 -12.16
CA ALA A 198 -10.65 -7.67 -13.48
C ALA A 198 -11.35 -6.69 -14.42
N ASP A 199 -10.96 -6.71 -15.69
CA ASP A 199 -11.57 -5.91 -16.74
C ASP A 199 -12.33 -6.81 -17.70
N PHE A 200 -13.61 -6.49 -17.91
CA PHE A 200 -14.49 -7.16 -18.84
C PHE A 200 -14.60 -6.36 -20.14
N ALA A 201 -14.74 -7.09 -21.26
CA ALA A 201 -14.98 -6.53 -22.57
C ALA A 201 -16.21 -7.19 -23.20
N VAL A 202 -17.23 -6.40 -23.48
CA VAL A 202 -18.38 -6.82 -24.30
C VAL A 202 -17.97 -6.74 -25.76
N ILE A 203 -18.04 -7.85 -26.49
CA ILE A 203 -17.63 -7.94 -27.89
C ILE A 203 -18.86 -7.82 -28.80
N ARG A 204 -18.83 -6.85 -29.71
CA ARG A 204 -19.85 -6.63 -30.75
C ARG A 204 -19.15 -6.52 -32.10
N LYS A 205 -19.62 -7.28 -33.10
CA LYS A 205 -19.04 -7.29 -34.46
C LYS A 205 -17.49 -7.46 -34.42
N ASN A 206 -17.01 -8.41 -33.61
CA ASN A 206 -15.58 -8.70 -33.40
C ASN A 206 -14.73 -7.55 -32.84
N ARG A 207 -15.34 -6.55 -32.20
CA ARG A 207 -14.64 -5.43 -31.53
C ARG A 207 -15.15 -5.25 -30.11
N MET A 208 -14.28 -4.71 -29.25
CA MET A 208 -14.69 -4.27 -27.91
C MET A 208 -15.70 -3.13 -28.04
N SER A 209 -16.81 -3.23 -27.32
CA SER A 209 -17.82 -2.19 -27.26
C SER A 209 -17.48 -1.20 -26.16
N ASN A 210 -17.57 0.08 -26.51
CA ASN A 210 -17.47 1.21 -25.57
C ASN A 210 -18.85 1.68 -25.10
N ASN A 211 -19.93 0.94 -25.40
CA ASN A 211 -21.27 1.33 -24.98
C ASN A 211 -21.44 1.05 -23.48
N PHE A 212 -21.52 2.12 -22.70
CA PHE A 212 -21.69 2.10 -21.25
C PHE A 212 -22.89 1.26 -20.79
N SER A 213 -24.00 1.29 -21.54
CA SER A 213 -25.22 0.56 -21.15
C SER A 213 -25.03 -0.96 -21.09
N TYR A 214 -24.07 -1.51 -21.84
CA TYR A 214 -23.74 -2.94 -21.74
C TYR A 214 -23.04 -3.31 -20.43
N TYR A 215 -22.41 -2.33 -19.77
CA TYR A 215 -21.69 -2.52 -18.52
C TYR A 215 -22.50 -2.10 -17.29
N GLN A 216 -23.57 -1.31 -17.47
CA GLN A 216 -24.44 -0.85 -16.37
C GLN A 216 -24.92 -1.97 -15.41
N PRO A 217 -25.20 -3.22 -15.85
CA PRO A 217 -25.54 -4.29 -14.91
C PRO A 217 -24.46 -4.60 -13.87
N LEU A 218 -23.19 -4.25 -14.12
CA LEU A 218 -22.09 -4.43 -13.17
C LEU A 218 -22.28 -3.62 -11.89
N ASP A 219 -23.03 -2.52 -11.89
CA ASP A 219 -23.32 -1.73 -10.69
C ASP A 219 -24.01 -2.60 -9.62
N ASN A 220 -25.18 -3.15 -9.98
CA ASN A 220 -25.95 -4.03 -9.09
C ASN A 220 -25.22 -5.35 -8.81
N LEU A 221 -24.56 -5.93 -9.81
CA LEU A 221 -23.87 -7.21 -9.63
C LEU A 221 -22.69 -7.08 -8.68
N THR A 222 -21.85 -6.06 -8.82
CA THR A 222 -20.72 -5.86 -7.90
C THR A 222 -21.21 -5.57 -6.49
N ALA A 223 -22.24 -4.73 -6.33
CA ALA A 223 -22.86 -4.46 -5.03
C ALA A 223 -23.34 -5.74 -4.32
N GLN A 224 -23.99 -6.67 -5.03
CA GLN A 224 -24.46 -7.95 -4.46
C GLN A 224 -23.33 -8.81 -3.88
N TYR A 225 -22.12 -8.69 -4.43
CA TYR A 225 -20.95 -9.45 -3.98
C TYR A 225 -20.03 -8.65 -3.05
N GLY A 226 -20.43 -7.44 -2.66
CA GLY A 226 -19.61 -6.52 -1.86
C GLY A 226 -18.33 -6.11 -2.60
N MET A 227 -18.44 -5.85 -3.90
CA MET A 227 -17.37 -5.39 -4.77
C MET A 227 -17.69 -4.01 -5.33
N THR A 228 -16.72 -3.39 -5.98
CA THR A 228 -16.85 -2.06 -6.58
C THR A 228 -16.77 -2.14 -8.10
N TRP A 229 -17.69 -1.45 -8.77
CA TRP A 229 -17.66 -1.26 -10.21
C TRP A 229 -16.94 0.04 -10.59
N GLY A 230 -16.02 -0.02 -11.55
CA GLY A 230 -15.28 1.13 -12.06
C GLY A 230 -16.12 2.14 -12.85
N GLY A 231 -17.35 1.78 -13.22
CA GLY A 231 -18.35 2.73 -13.74
C GLY A 231 -18.82 3.77 -12.72
N ASN A 232 -18.53 3.58 -11.43
CA ASN A 232 -18.88 4.51 -10.36
C ASN A 232 -17.69 5.39 -9.91
N PHE A 233 -16.53 5.28 -10.57
CA PHE A 233 -15.36 6.08 -10.23
C PHE A 233 -15.54 7.55 -10.64
N VAL A 234 -15.29 8.46 -9.70
CA VAL A 234 -15.50 9.92 -9.89
C VAL A 234 -14.39 10.56 -10.73
N GLY A 235 -13.16 10.07 -10.61
CA GLY A 235 -11.98 10.64 -11.28
C GLY A 235 -11.58 9.98 -12.60
N PHE A 236 -11.92 8.71 -12.79
CA PHE A 236 -11.55 7.92 -13.97
C PHE A 236 -12.58 6.83 -14.20
N LEU A 237 -13.53 7.07 -15.11
CA LEU A 237 -14.58 6.11 -15.45
C LEU A 237 -14.00 4.90 -16.18
N ASP A 238 -14.17 3.71 -15.61
CA ASP A 238 -13.75 2.45 -16.24
C ASP A 238 -14.91 1.43 -16.22
N PRO A 239 -15.80 1.45 -17.22
CA PRO A 239 -17.02 0.65 -17.21
C PRO A 239 -16.75 -0.86 -17.27
N GLY A 240 -15.61 -1.28 -17.83
CA GLY A 240 -15.25 -2.70 -17.89
C GLY A 240 -14.71 -3.23 -16.56
N HIS A 241 -14.32 -2.35 -15.65
CA HIS A 241 -13.54 -2.70 -14.48
C HIS A 241 -14.41 -3.10 -13.29
N ILE A 242 -14.04 -4.18 -12.62
CA ILE A 242 -14.52 -4.52 -11.28
C ILE A 242 -13.34 -4.76 -10.36
N GLN A 243 -13.50 -4.42 -9.08
CA GLN A 243 -12.48 -4.67 -8.07
C GLN A 243 -13.11 -5.03 -6.72
N LEU A 244 -12.37 -5.80 -5.93
CA LEU A 244 -12.84 -6.28 -4.63
C LEU A 244 -13.02 -5.14 -3.62
N PHE A 245 -11.99 -4.31 -3.46
CA PHE A 245 -11.99 -3.17 -2.55
C PHE A 245 -12.40 -1.90 -3.28
N ARG A 246 -13.02 -0.94 -2.60
CA ARG A 246 -13.35 0.37 -3.17
C ARG A 246 -12.13 1.15 -3.61
N ASN A 247 -11.06 1.11 -2.83
CA ASN A 247 -9.80 1.78 -3.15
C ASN A 247 -8.63 1.18 -2.35
N GLY A 248 -7.42 1.71 -2.58
CA GLY A 248 -6.22 1.27 -1.86
C GLY A 248 -6.34 1.41 -0.35
N ALA A 249 -7.00 2.46 0.15
CA ALA A 249 -7.15 2.68 1.59
C ALA A 249 -7.95 1.56 2.27
N GLU A 250 -9.04 1.11 1.64
CA GLU A 250 -9.82 -0.01 2.17
C GLU A 250 -9.01 -1.32 2.20
N MET A 251 -8.23 -1.59 1.14
CA MET A 251 -7.34 -2.75 1.11
C MET A 251 -6.29 -2.67 2.23
N LEU A 252 -5.69 -1.51 2.47
CA LEU A 252 -4.69 -1.32 3.53
C LEU A 252 -5.26 -1.46 4.94
N ARG A 253 -6.54 -1.13 5.16
CA ARG A 253 -7.21 -1.40 6.44
C ARG A 253 -7.35 -2.89 6.71
N LYS A 254 -7.57 -3.69 5.66
CA LYS A 254 -7.68 -5.16 5.76
C LYS A 254 -6.30 -5.83 5.82
N TYR A 255 -5.33 -5.31 5.05
CA TYR A 255 -3.99 -5.85 4.90
C TYR A 255 -2.92 -4.76 5.13
N PRO A 256 -2.64 -4.39 6.38
CA PRO A 256 -1.72 -3.30 6.70
C PRO A 256 -0.28 -3.55 6.28
N ASP A 257 0.16 -4.81 6.16
CA ASP A 257 1.49 -5.17 5.66
C ASP A 257 1.76 -4.64 4.24
N LEU A 258 0.70 -4.50 3.42
CA LEU A 258 0.82 -4.01 2.05
C LEU A 258 1.21 -2.54 1.96
N ILE A 259 1.17 -1.78 3.06
CA ILE A 259 1.68 -0.39 3.11
C ILE A 259 3.10 -0.32 2.55
N PHE A 260 3.87 -1.39 2.73
CA PHE A 260 5.21 -1.53 2.21
C PHE A 260 5.33 -1.22 0.70
N GLU A 261 4.33 -1.64 -0.07
CA GLU A 261 4.28 -1.41 -1.51
C GLU A 261 3.85 0.01 -1.86
N PHE A 262 2.95 0.60 -1.07
CA PHE A 262 2.38 1.92 -1.38
C PHE A 262 3.30 3.07 -0.99
N GLU A 263 4.03 2.94 0.11
CA GLU A 263 4.79 4.03 0.71
C GLU A 263 5.84 4.67 -0.21
N PRO A 264 6.61 3.93 -1.04
CA PRO A 264 7.57 4.52 -1.99
C PRO A 264 6.94 5.50 -2.99
N TYR A 265 5.64 5.36 -3.25
CA TYR A 265 4.91 6.19 -4.22
C TYR A 265 4.20 7.40 -3.60
N ARG A 266 4.44 7.68 -2.32
CA ARG A 266 3.86 8.85 -1.63
C ARG A 266 4.11 10.17 -2.36
N PRO A 267 5.31 10.48 -2.91
CA PRO A 267 5.51 11.72 -3.66
C PRO A 267 4.54 11.87 -4.85
N GLN A 268 4.24 10.79 -5.55
CA GLN A 268 3.29 10.77 -6.67
C GLN A 268 1.86 11.01 -6.18
N TYR A 269 1.43 10.37 -5.08
CA TYR A 269 0.12 10.60 -4.49
C TYR A 269 -0.06 12.06 -4.04
N ASN A 270 0.94 12.64 -3.38
CA ASN A 270 0.93 14.05 -2.98
C ASN A 270 0.88 14.99 -4.20
N SER A 271 1.66 14.70 -5.24
CA SER A 271 1.65 15.48 -6.49
C SER A 271 0.27 15.46 -7.15
N TRP A 272 -0.39 14.30 -7.18
CA TRP A 272 -1.74 14.16 -7.70
C TRP A 272 -2.77 14.96 -6.90
N MET A 273 -2.73 14.86 -5.56
CA MET A 273 -3.61 15.64 -4.68
C MET A 273 -3.45 17.15 -4.92
N ASN A 274 -2.21 17.65 -4.90
CA ASN A 274 -1.91 19.05 -5.14
C ASN A 274 -2.38 19.52 -6.53
N LYS A 275 -2.17 18.68 -7.55
CA LYS A 275 -2.66 18.95 -8.91
C LYS A 275 -4.18 19.10 -8.96
N MET A 276 -4.93 18.22 -8.28
CA MET A 276 -6.39 18.27 -8.27
C MET A 276 -6.94 19.45 -7.46
N ILE A 277 -6.29 19.79 -6.34
CA ILE A 277 -6.62 21.00 -5.57
C ILE A 277 -6.40 22.25 -6.41
N ASN A 278 -5.25 22.37 -7.08
CA ASN A 278 -4.93 23.52 -7.94
C ASN A 278 -5.90 23.67 -9.12
N TRP A 279 -6.59 22.59 -9.51
CA TRP A 279 -7.61 22.59 -10.55
C TRP A 279 -9.03 22.79 -10.02
N GLY A 280 -9.22 22.95 -8.71
CA GLY A 280 -10.54 23.03 -8.08
C GLY A 280 -11.35 21.74 -8.22
N LYS A 281 -10.68 20.58 -8.25
CA LYS A 281 -11.25 19.24 -8.49
C LYS A 281 -10.86 18.24 -7.40
N GLU A 282 -10.73 18.70 -6.15
CA GLU A 282 -10.32 17.85 -5.03
C GLU A 282 -11.22 16.61 -4.87
N GLU A 283 -12.52 16.74 -5.15
CA GLU A 283 -13.50 15.66 -5.09
C GLU A 283 -13.15 14.48 -6.01
N LYS A 284 -12.41 14.72 -7.10
CA LYS A 284 -11.95 13.68 -8.03
C LYS A 284 -10.73 12.90 -7.51
N ALA A 285 -10.12 13.36 -6.43
CA ALA A 285 -8.95 12.75 -5.81
C ALA A 285 -9.26 12.11 -4.44
N ASN A 286 -10.54 11.92 -4.10
CA ASN A 286 -10.93 11.41 -2.78
C ASN A 286 -10.31 10.04 -2.45
N ASP A 287 -10.17 9.14 -3.43
CA ASP A 287 -9.50 7.84 -3.21
C ASP A 287 -8.02 8.00 -2.86
N THR A 288 -7.32 8.97 -3.46
CA THR A 288 -5.93 9.29 -3.12
C THR A 288 -5.84 9.94 -1.74
N LYS A 289 -6.80 10.82 -1.41
CA LYS A 289 -6.89 11.45 -0.08
C LYS A 289 -7.06 10.39 1.01
N GLU A 290 -7.98 9.44 0.82
CA GLU A 290 -8.20 8.35 1.77
C GLU A 290 -6.97 7.45 1.90
N LEU A 291 -6.28 7.15 0.80
CA LEU A 291 -5.05 6.38 0.82
C LEU A 291 -3.98 7.09 1.65
N LEU A 292 -3.76 8.39 1.42
CA LEU A 292 -2.77 9.17 2.17
C LEU A 292 -3.10 9.24 3.66
N LEU A 293 -4.38 9.39 4.01
CA LEU A 293 -4.83 9.33 5.41
C LEU A 293 -4.51 7.97 6.04
N GLU A 294 -4.75 6.87 5.33
CA GLU A 294 -4.45 5.54 5.86
C GLU A 294 -2.94 5.30 6.02
N LEU A 295 -2.14 5.75 5.06
CA LEU A 295 -0.69 5.71 5.19
C LEU A 295 -0.18 6.60 6.35
N ASN A 296 -0.84 7.74 6.62
CA ASN A 296 -0.51 8.61 7.76
C ASN A 296 -0.85 7.94 9.11
N LYS A 297 -2.02 7.30 9.23
CA LYS A 297 -2.38 6.50 10.42
C LYS A 297 -1.30 5.50 10.77
N TYR A 298 -0.80 4.79 9.76
CA TYR A 298 0.25 3.80 9.97
C TYR A 298 1.55 4.41 10.46
N LYS A 299 1.88 5.63 10.00
CA LYS A 299 3.14 6.30 10.32
C LYS A 299 3.15 7.07 11.62
N LYS A 300 2.00 7.53 12.11
CA LYS A 300 1.91 8.39 13.29
C LYS A 300 2.78 7.80 14.41
N GLU A 301 3.70 8.62 14.92
CA GLU A 301 4.64 8.25 16.00
C GLU A 301 5.63 7.12 15.69
N LYS A 302 5.69 6.59 14.47
CA LYS A 302 6.67 5.56 14.07
C LYS A 302 8.02 6.16 13.70
N PRO A 303 9.10 5.35 13.73
CA PRO A 303 10.40 5.76 13.23
C PRO A 303 10.34 6.24 11.78
N CYS A 304 11.07 7.31 11.46
CA CYS A 304 11.15 7.87 10.12
C CYS A 304 12.61 8.11 9.71
N PRO A 305 13.01 7.73 8.49
CA PRO A 305 14.29 8.16 7.92
C PRO A 305 14.17 9.59 7.39
N CYS A 306 15.09 10.46 7.79
CA CYS A 306 15.18 11.82 7.26
C CYS A 306 16.07 11.85 6.01
N LEU A 307 15.46 11.69 4.84
CA LEU A 307 16.16 11.55 3.55
C LEU A 307 16.86 12.82 3.05
N THR A 308 16.58 13.98 3.65
CA THR A 308 17.20 15.26 3.29
C THR A 308 18.51 15.54 4.04
N ALA A 309 18.84 14.72 5.04
CA ALA A 309 20.03 14.87 5.85
C ALA A 309 20.97 13.68 5.64
N THR A 310 22.28 13.96 5.63
CA THR A 310 23.32 12.93 5.65
C THR A 310 23.79 12.71 7.08
N ALA A 311 23.89 11.46 7.49
CA ALA A 311 24.46 11.07 8.77
C ALA A 311 25.66 10.15 8.54
N LYS A 312 26.51 10.03 9.56
CA LYS A 312 27.63 9.07 9.57
C LYS A 312 27.35 8.04 10.65
N ILE A 313 27.40 6.77 10.26
CA ILE A 313 27.40 5.65 11.20
C ILE A 313 28.85 5.37 11.65
N PRO A 314 29.11 5.03 12.93
CA PRO A 314 30.47 4.73 13.38
C PRO A 314 31.07 3.52 12.65
N SER A 315 32.28 3.65 12.10
CA SER A 315 32.94 2.55 11.38
C SER A 315 33.14 1.29 12.23
N ALA A 316 33.33 1.46 13.55
CA ALA A 316 33.43 0.35 14.49
C ALA A 316 32.12 -0.46 14.58
N LEU A 317 30.96 0.19 14.46
CA LEU A 317 29.66 -0.48 14.45
C LEU A 317 29.46 -1.24 13.14
N ILE A 318 29.84 -0.65 12.00
CA ILE A 318 29.80 -1.35 10.70
C ILE A 318 30.62 -2.63 10.79
N LEU A 319 31.87 -2.54 11.24
CA LEU A 319 32.76 -3.70 11.36
C LEU A 319 32.19 -4.76 12.31
N LYS A 320 31.62 -4.35 13.44
CA LYS A 320 30.97 -5.25 14.39
C LYS A 320 29.77 -5.98 13.74
N ALA A 321 28.93 -5.27 13.00
CA ALA A 321 27.78 -5.82 12.29
C ALA A 321 28.19 -6.77 11.16
N GLN A 322 29.25 -6.43 10.41
CA GLN A 322 29.83 -7.30 9.38
C GLN A 322 30.36 -8.59 10.01
N ASN A 323 31.23 -8.51 11.01
CA ASN A 323 31.81 -9.69 11.68
C ASN A 323 30.72 -10.61 12.27
N GLN A 324 29.66 -10.05 12.86
CA GLN A 324 28.57 -10.87 13.40
C GLN A 324 27.71 -11.49 12.30
N SER A 325 27.57 -10.82 11.16
CA SER A 325 26.84 -11.36 10.00
C SER A 325 27.69 -12.37 9.22
N GLU A 326 29.02 -12.29 9.24
CA GLU A 326 29.93 -13.27 8.63
C GLU A 326 29.76 -14.67 9.22
N ILE A 327 29.41 -14.76 10.51
CA ILE A 327 29.04 -16.01 11.18
C ILE A 327 27.81 -16.66 10.50
N LEU A 328 26.93 -15.85 9.93
CA LEU A 328 25.75 -16.25 9.17
C LEU A 328 26.03 -16.39 7.66
N GLY A 329 27.29 -16.25 7.24
CA GLY A 329 27.70 -16.39 5.84
C GLY A 329 27.67 -15.09 5.01
N TYR A 330 27.58 -13.91 5.63
CA TYR A 330 27.68 -12.63 4.93
C TYR A 330 29.00 -12.46 4.18
N GLN A 331 28.91 -12.00 2.93
CA GLN A 331 30.05 -11.66 2.08
C GLN A 331 30.00 -10.20 1.62
N SER A 332 30.94 -9.37 2.07
CA SER A 332 30.92 -7.91 1.83
C SER A 332 31.01 -7.48 0.37
N ASN A 333 31.46 -8.35 -0.52
CA ASN A 333 31.60 -8.10 -1.96
C ASN A 333 30.33 -8.43 -2.77
N THR A 334 29.42 -9.26 -2.24
CA THR A 334 28.20 -9.67 -2.95
C THR A 334 26.93 -9.30 -2.21
N ASP A 335 26.96 -9.29 -0.88
CA ASP A 335 25.74 -9.20 -0.07
C ASP A 335 25.41 -7.77 0.34
N VAL A 336 24.15 -7.59 0.70
CA VAL A 336 23.63 -6.33 1.24
C VAL A 336 23.53 -6.45 2.75
N LEU A 337 23.99 -5.43 3.49
CA LEU A 337 23.80 -5.35 4.93
C LEU A 337 23.07 -4.06 5.31
N LEU A 338 21.90 -4.21 5.92
CA LEU A 338 21.17 -3.13 6.57
C LEU A 338 21.61 -3.00 8.03
N ILE A 339 21.78 -1.77 8.51
CA ILE A 339 22.08 -1.51 9.93
C ILE A 339 21.11 -0.48 10.46
N GLY A 340 20.34 -0.83 11.49
CA GLY A 340 19.59 0.12 12.31
C GLY A 340 20.33 0.38 13.62
N ASP A 341 20.64 1.62 13.94
CA ASP A 341 21.38 2.01 15.15
C ASP A 341 20.55 2.97 16.00
N LEU A 342 20.07 2.48 17.15
CA LEU A 342 19.31 3.28 18.10
C LEU A 342 20.17 4.30 18.86
N ALA A 343 21.45 4.01 19.09
CA ALA A 343 22.36 4.90 19.80
C ALA A 343 22.71 6.13 18.95
N SER A 344 23.12 5.92 17.70
CA SER A 344 23.40 7.02 16.76
C SER A 344 22.15 7.57 16.08
N LYS A 345 20.99 6.93 16.26
CA LYS A 345 19.72 7.22 15.57
C LYS A 345 19.91 7.24 14.06
N THR A 346 20.40 6.16 13.49
CA THR A 346 20.63 6.05 12.05
C THR A 346 20.09 4.74 11.48
N VAL A 347 19.81 4.78 10.18
CA VAL A 347 19.66 3.59 9.34
C VAL A 347 20.64 3.66 8.20
N SER A 348 21.32 2.55 7.94
CA SER A 348 22.38 2.46 6.97
C SER A 348 22.19 1.27 6.04
N LEU A 349 22.56 1.47 4.78
CA LEU A 349 22.70 0.43 3.76
C LEU A 349 24.18 0.32 3.43
N VAL A 350 24.75 -0.86 3.65
CA VAL A 350 26.15 -1.20 3.38
C VAL A 350 26.18 -2.16 2.19
N THR A 351 26.95 -1.81 1.16
CA THR A 351 27.17 -2.63 -0.03
C THR A 351 28.63 -2.55 -0.47
N VAL A 352 29.00 -3.33 -1.48
CA VAL A 352 30.30 -3.23 -2.16
C VAL A 352 30.58 -1.81 -2.72
N ASN A 353 29.53 -1.04 -3.04
CA ASN A 353 29.65 0.30 -3.60
C ASN A 353 29.75 1.40 -2.53
N GLY A 354 29.69 1.05 -1.24
CA GLY A 354 29.85 1.98 -0.13
C GLY A 354 28.70 1.95 0.86
N VAL A 355 28.56 3.03 1.63
CA VAL A 355 27.62 3.14 2.73
C VAL A 355 26.72 4.35 2.53
N ILE A 356 25.41 4.13 2.54
CA ILE A 356 24.39 5.18 2.55
C ILE A 356 23.78 5.20 3.94
N THR A 357 23.63 6.37 4.55
CA THR A 357 23.12 6.49 5.92
C THR A 357 22.17 7.67 6.04
N TYR A 358 21.02 7.42 6.66
CA TYR A 358 20.02 8.44 6.98
C TYR A 358 19.84 8.53 8.50
N PRO A 359 19.68 9.75 9.05
CA PRO A 359 19.27 9.92 10.43
C PRO A 359 17.81 9.49 10.64
N LEU A 360 17.51 9.03 11.85
CA LEU A 360 16.20 8.62 12.30
C LEU A 360 15.54 9.71 13.15
N GLY A 361 14.23 9.85 12.99
CA GLY A 361 13.35 10.62 13.84
C GLY A 361 12.03 9.90 14.07
N ARG A 362 10.99 10.64 14.47
CA ARG A 362 9.60 10.16 14.52
C ARG A 362 8.69 11.01 13.65
N TRP A 363 7.71 10.38 13.00
CA TRP A 363 6.70 11.11 12.23
C TRP A 363 5.82 11.95 13.17
N LYS A 364 5.63 13.23 12.82
CA LYS A 364 4.74 14.21 13.48
C LYS A 364 3.54 14.57 12.62
#